data_AF-A0A7S1AHQ3-F1
#
_entry.id   AF-A0A7S1AHQ3-F1
#
_cell.length_a   1.000
_cell.length_b   1.000
_cell.length_c   1.000
_cell.angle_alpha   90.00
_cell.angle_beta   90.00
_cell.angle_gamma   90.00
#
_symmetry.space_group_name_H-M   'P 1'
#
loop_
_entity.id
_entity.type
_entity.pdbx_description
1 polymer ?
#
loop_
_entity_poly.entity_id
_entity_poly.type
_entity_poly.pdbx_seq_one_letter_code
_entity_poly.pdbx_strand_id
1 'polypeptide(L)'
;KRFVLFVWSFNSSKNGAMTMSVFLWLFGTAVICSGVQTGCVNDLCEVTESSALLQLRQGQGDVGIEMEPEPEGESEAEGESEAEGMEPELKVASHARFLMHATFGPTRRSLSELAGSSRQEWILRQMSLPVSSHREYYRQRVNPLSSYGVEAAREPCEAGSRWVQFAFTREDVSKHVRTNLTEILVNGEPRSEIERGEWDSRWSTLTDFSGYVCSVVPEVGGDVVLSKESSCRRRRGSFSMPNPALFKTSGTEVSSAPFKQVREGVTVLSAARENCSSSLNEHASLVIGGKLHQFESRTRLVSNTPETLHPGKLQCVDRNPINSDSCRSVLIPGAQREPGLRI
;
A
#
# COMPACT_ATOMS: atom_id res chain seq x y z
N LYS A 1 30.18 -8.82 0.49
CA LYS A 1 29.77 -7.86 -0.56
C LYS A 1 29.85 -8.57 -1.90
N ARG A 2 28.72 -8.90 -2.54
CA ARG A 2 28.65 -9.60 -3.84
C ARG A 2 28.22 -8.58 -4.90
N PHE A 3 28.93 -8.51 -6.01
CA PHE A 3 28.58 -7.64 -7.15
C PHE A 3 27.86 -8.46 -8.21
N VAL A 4 26.72 -7.97 -8.66
CA VAL A 4 26.05 -8.44 -9.88
C VAL A 4 26.46 -7.48 -10.98
N LEU A 5 27.15 -7.98 -12.00
CA LEU A 5 27.55 -7.20 -13.16
C LEU A 5 26.60 -7.52 -14.31
N PHE A 6 25.80 -6.54 -14.74
CA PHE A 6 24.97 -6.67 -15.94
C PHE A 6 25.75 -6.12 -17.13
N VAL A 7 26.14 -7.00 -18.05
CA VAL A 7 26.76 -6.60 -19.32
C VAL A 7 25.73 -6.71 -20.42
N TRP A 8 25.45 -5.58 -21.07
CA TRP A 8 24.57 -5.49 -22.22
C TRP A 8 25.42 -5.46 -23.48
N SER A 9 25.14 -6.35 -24.43
CA SER A 9 25.76 -6.31 -25.76
C SER A 9 24.67 -6.25 -26.80
N PHE A 10 24.73 -5.24 -27.67
CA PHE A 10 23.84 -5.10 -28.83
C PHE A 10 24.63 -5.46 -30.07
N ASN A 11 24.21 -6.52 -30.78
CA ASN A 11 24.79 -6.87 -32.05
C ASN A 11 23.77 -6.63 -33.16
N SER A 12 24.08 -5.73 -34.09
CA SER A 12 23.21 -5.38 -35.20
C SER A 12 23.49 -6.31 -36.38
N SER A 13 22.58 -7.26 -36.63
CA SER A 13 22.58 -8.04 -37.86
C SER A 13 21.81 -7.31 -38.96
N LYS A 14 22.31 -7.38 -40.20
CA LYS A 14 21.81 -6.67 -41.39
C LYS A 14 20.35 -6.99 -41.78
N ASN A 15 19.68 -7.93 -41.09
CA ASN A 15 18.31 -8.35 -41.39
C ASN A 15 17.27 -7.95 -40.31
N GLY A 16 17.57 -6.98 -39.44
CA GLY A 16 16.55 -6.33 -38.60
C GLY A 16 16.03 -7.13 -37.38
N ALA A 17 16.58 -8.32 -37.10
CA ALA A 17 16.28 -9.04 -35.86
C ALA A 17 17.21 -8.57 -34.73
N MET A 18 16.64 -7.99 -33.68
CA MET A 18 17.36 -7.74 -32.41
C MET A 18 17.33 -9.00 -31.56
N THR A 19 18.49 -9.52 -31.20
CA THR A 19 18.65 -10.57 -30.19
C THR A 19 19.17 -9.96 -28.90
N MET A 20 18.51 -10.24 -27.79
CA MET A 20 18.92 -9.78 -26.46
C MET A 20 19.43 -10.98 -25.68
N SER A 21 20.71 -10.96 -25.31
CA SER A 21 21.33 -12.00 -24.49
C SER A 21 21.66 -11.43 -23.11
N VAL A 22 21.20 -12.11 -22.07
CA VAL A 22 21.52 -11.79 -20.68
C VAL A 22 22.47 -12.84 -20.15
N PHE A 23 23.66 -12.42 -19.71
CA PHE A 23 24.65 -13.30 -19.12
C PHE A 23 24.56 -13.19 -17.59
N LEU A 24 24.25 -14.31 -16.95
CA LEU A 24 24.29 -14.43 -15.50
C LEU A 24 25.50 -15.27 -15.11
N TRP A 25 26.40 -14.69 -14.32
CA TRP A 25 27.55 -15.39 -13.75
C TRP A 25 27.25 -15.76 -12.30
N LEU A 26 27.02 -17.04 -12.07
CA LEU A 26 26.88 -17.63 -10.74
C LEU A 26 27.88 -18.79 -10.65
N PHE A 27 28.78 -18.73 -9.66
CA PHE A 27 29.72 -19.82 -9.34
C PHE A 27 30.58 -20.34 -10.52
N GLY A 28 31.15 -19.44 -11.32
CA GLY A 28 32.17 -19.80 -12.30
C GLY A 28 31.67 -20.52 -13.57
N THR A 29 30.36 -20.68 -13.75
CA THR A 29 29.75 -21.20 -14.98
C THR A 29 28.85 -20.15 -15.62
N ALA A 30 29.04 -19.93 -16.92
CA ALA A 30 28.24 -19.00 -17.71
C ALA A 30 26.97 -19.72 -18.21
N VAL A 31 25.80 -19.18 -17.87
CA VAL A 31 24.51 -19.65 -18.41
C VAL A 31 24.06 -18.67 -19.49
N ILE A 32 23.81 -19.18 -20.70
CA ILE A 32 23.32 -18.39 -21.84
C ILE A 32 21.84 -18.71 -22.05
N CYS A 33 20.98 -17.73 -21.77
CA CYS A 33 19.56 -17.80 -22.14
C CYS A 33 19.35 -16.99 -23.42
N SER A 34 18.94 -17.66 -24.49
CA SER A 34 18.59 -17.01 -25.77
C SER A 34 17.09 -17.18 -26.03
N GLY A 35 16.34 -16.09 -26.04
CA GLY A 35 14.96 -16.06 -26.50
C GLY A 35 14.88 -15.44 -27.90
N VAL A 36 14.23 -16.13 -28.84
CA VAL A 36 13.94 -15.60 -30.18
C VAL A 36 12.47 -15.18 -30.21
N GLN A 37 12.20 -13.91 -30.51
CA GLN A 37 10.84 -13.39 -30.63
C GLN A 37 10.44 -13.37 -32.11
N THR A 38 9.57 -14.30 -32.52
CA THR A 38 8.93 -14.29 -33.84
C THR A 38 7.60 -13.54 -33.77
N GLY A 39 7.32 -12.70 -34.78
CA GLY A 39 6.27 -11.67 -34.76
C GLY A 39 4.82 -12.17 -34.68
N CYS A 40 3.93 -11.27 -34.24
CA CYS A 40 2.49 -11.48 -34.12
C CYS A 40 1.74 -10.87 -35.31
N VAL A 41 0.82 -11.64 -35.91
CA VAL A 41 -0.20 -11.16 -36.86
C VAL A 41 -1.55 -11.60 -36.29
N ASN A 42 -2.48 -10.64 -36.16
CA ASN A 42 -3.87 -10.78 -35.68
C ASN A 42 -4.05 -11.19 -34.21
N ASP A 43 -3.84 -10.25 -33.29
CA ASP A 43 -4.52 -10.04 -31.99
C ASP A 43 -4.92 -11.24 -31.10
N LEU A 44 -4.20 -12.36 -31.15
CA LEU A 44 -4.26 -13.41 -30.13
C LEU A 44 -2.83 -13.85 -29.77
N CYS A 45 -2.37 -13.43 -28.59
CA CYS A 45 -1.17 -13.98 -27.96
C CYS A 45 -1.61 -14.99 -26.90
N GLU A 46 -1.70 -16.27 -27.25
CA GLU A 46 -1.70 -17.34 -26.25
C GLU A 46 -0.30 -17.49 -25.69
N VAL A 47 -0.15 -17.29 -24.38
CA VAL A 47 1.07 -17.64 -23.65
C VAL A 47 0.98 -19.11 -23.31
N THR A 48 1.62 -19.97 -24.10
CA THR A 48 1.86 -21.35 -23.70
C THR A 48 3.08 -21.40 -22.78
N GLU A 49 2.86 -21.89 -21.55
CA GLU A 49 3.93 -22.17 -20.60
C GLU A 49 4.93 -23.13 -21.22
N SER A 50 6.14 -22.64 -21.50
CA SER A 50 7.26 -23.50 -21.89
C SER A 50 7.92 -24.04 -20.63
N SER A 51 7.68 -25.32 -20.34
CA SER A 51 8.42 -26.08 -19.34
C SER A 51 9.91 -26.08 -19.69
N ALA A 52 10.74 -25.45 -18.85
CA ALA A 52 12.19 -25.57 -18.96
C ALA A 52 12.63 -26.93 -18.43
N LEU A 53 12.99 -27.83 -19.35
CA LEU A 53 13.64 -29.10 -19.03
C LEU A 53 15.09 -28.84 -18.57
N LEU A 54 15.30 -29.02 -17.27
CA LEU A 54 16.62 -28.97 -16.63
C LEU A 54 17.28 -30.35 -16.79
N GLN A 55 18.08 -30.54 -17.85
CA GLN A 55 18.92 -31.74 -17.96
C GLN A 55 20.15 -31.59 -17.05
N LEU A 56 20.02 -32.07 -15.81
CA LEU A 56 21.16 -32.32 -14.93
C LEU A 56 21.83 -33.63 -15.35
N ARG A 57 23.08 -33.52 -15.81
CA ARG A 57 23.96 -34.67 -16.09
C ARG A 57 24.41 -35.25 -14.75
N GLN A 58 23.70 -36.26 -14.24
CA GLN A 58 24.12 -37.02 -13.06
C GLN A 58 25.20 -38.03 -13.46
N GLY A 59 26.40 -37.88 -12.87
CA GLY A 59 27.40 -38.93 -12.82
C GLY A 59 27.09 -39.88 -11.66
N GLN A 60 26.98 -41.17 -11.97
CA GLN A 60 26.93 -42.26 -11.00
C GLN A 60 28.23 -42.32 -10.20
N GLY A 61 28.11 -42.22 -8.88
CA GLY A 61 29.16 -42.52 -7.92
C GLY A 61 28.49 -43.20 -6.73
N ASP A 62 28.55 -44.52 -6.73
CA ASP A 62 27.99 -45.44 -5.75
C ASP A 62 28.89 -45.48 -4.51
N VAL A 63 28.42 -44.98 -3.37
CA VAL A 63 29.05 -45.19 -2.06
C VAL A 63 27.94 -45.37 -1.03
N GLY A 64 27.65 -46.63 -0.71
CA GLY A 64 26.84 -47.00 0.44
C GLY A 64 27.58 -46.68 1.74
N ILE A 65 26.89 -46.05 2.68
CA ILE A 65 27.28 -46.00 4.09
C ILE A 65 26.03 -46.29 4.90
N GLU A 66 26.14 -47.36 5.69
CA GLU A 66 25.16 -47.86 6.65
C GLU A 66 24.77 -46.79 7.67
N MET A 67 23.47 -46.71 7.95
CA MET A 67 22.90 -45.91 9.03
C MET A 67 22.82 -46.78 10.29
N GLU A 68 23.70 -46.51 11.26
CA GLU A 68 23.59 -47.01 12.63
C GLU A 68 22.73 -46.02 13.45
N PRO A 69 21.78 -46.46 14.30
CA PRO A 69 20.93 -45.55 15.05
C PRO A 69 21.39 -45.34 16.51
N GLU A 70 20.87 -44.25 17.07
CA GLU A 70 20.77 -43.87 18.50
C GLU A 70 21.98 -43.15 19.15
N PRO A 71 21.78 -42.29 20.17
CA PRO A 71 20.61 -42.21 21.06
C PRO A 71 20.02 -40.81 21.34
N GLU A 72 18.80 -40.85 21.85
CA GLU A 72 18.20 -39.81 22.68
C GLU A 72 19.12 -39.52 23.89
N GLY A 73 19.33 -38.24 24.18
CA GLY A 73 20.18 -37.79 25.27
C GLY A 73 19.84 -36.35 25.63
N GLU A 74 18.95 -36.22 26.61
CA GLU A 74 18.62 -34.99 27.31
C GLU A 74 19.89 -34.32 27.87
N SER A 75 19.97 -33.00 27.74
CA SER A 75 20.53 -32.15 28.80
C SER A 75 20.03 -30.73 28.64
N GLU A 76 18.88 -30.44 29.28
CA GLU A 76 18.62 -29.12 29.82
C GLU A 76 19.72 -28.84 30.86
N ALA A 77 20.66 -27.96 30.52
CA ALA A 77 21.62 -27.42 31.48
C ALA A 77 21.59 -25.90 31.34
N GLU A 78 20.89 -25.30 32.29
CA GLU A 78 20.86 -23.88 32.58
C GLU A 78 22.28 -23.31 32.68
N GLY A 79 22.68 -22.53 31.69
CA GLY A 79 23.89 -21.72 31.70
C GLY A 79 23.62 -20.34 32.30
N GLU A 80 23.10 -20.26 33.52
CA GLU A 80 23.05 -19.01 34.28
C GLU A 80 24.34 -18.87 35.11
N SER A 81 25.43 -18.36 34.53
CA SER A 81 26.56 -17.84 35.34
C SER A 81 27.55 -16.90 34.62
N GLU A 82 27.47 -16.64 33.31
CA GLU A 82 28.54 -15.91 32.62
C GLU A 82 28.35 -14.38 32.49
N ALA A 83 28.11 -13.65 33.60
CA ALA A 83 28.02 -12.19 33.53
C ALA A 83 28.78 -11.40 34.61
N GLU A 84 29.44 -12.07 35.56
CA GLU A 84 30.10 -11.37 36.68
C GLU A 84 31.59 -11.03 36.44
N GLY A 85 32.21 -11.47 35.34
CA GLY A 85 33.65 -11.25 35.09
C GLY A 85 34.04 -10.61 33.74
N MET A 86 33.08 -10.25 32.90
CA MET A 86 33.36 -9.74 31.55
C MET A 86 33.67 -8.23 31.58
N GLU A 87 34.74 -7.80 30.90
CA GLU A 87 35.07 -6.37 30.78
C GLU A 87 33.86 -5.54 30.31
N PRO A 88 33.72 -4.28 30.78
CA PRO A 88 32.52 -3.48 30.57
C PRO A 88 32.17 -3.27 29.09
N GLU A 89 33.16 -3.14 28.20
CA GLU A 89 32.91 -3.01 26.76
C GLU A 89 32.36 -4.30 26.13
N LEU A 90 32.89 -5.45 26.55
CA LEU A 90 32.49 -6.76 26.07
C LEU A 90 31.05 -7.11 26.51
N LYS A 91 30.66 -6.70 27.72
CA LYS A 91 29.28 -6.85 28.23
C LYS A 91 28.29 -5.99 27.43
N VAL A 92 28.66 -4.75 27.11
CA VAL A 92 27.84 -3.87 26.25
C VAL A 92 27.70 -4.44 24.84
N ALA A 93 28.78 -4.94 24.24
CA ALA A 93 28.75 -5.57 22.91
C ALA A 93 27.84 -6.82 22.90
N SER A 94 27.88 -7.61 23.97
CA SER A 94 27.04 -8.79 24.16
C SER A 94 25.55 -8.42 24.28
N HIS A 95 25.21 -7.40 25.07
CA HIS A 95 23.84 -6.85 25.16
C HIS A 95 23.36 -6.27 23.82
N ALA A 96 24.24 -5.62 23.07
CA ALA A 96 23.91 -5.08 21.76
C ALA A 96 23.55 -6.19 20.76
N ARG A 97 24.33 -7.27 20.71
CA ARG A 97 24.03 -8.44 19.86
C ARG A 97 22.71 -9.08 20.24
N PHE A 98 22.47 -9.30 21.53
CA PHE A 98 21.18 -9.80 22.02
C PHE A 98 20.01 -8.95 21.52
N LEU A 99 20.10 -7.62 21.66
CA LEU A 99 19.05 -6.71 21.20
C LEU A 99 18.88 -6.68 19.67
N MET A 100 19.95 -6.89 18.89
CA MET A 100 19.82 -7.04 17.43
C MET A 100 19.02 -8.28 17.03
N HIS A 101 19.09 -9.35 17.82
CA HIS A 101 18.31 -10.56 17.58
C HIS A 101 16.88 -10.48 18.13
N ALA A 102 16.69 -9.81 19.27
CA ALA A 102 15.41 -9.76 19.96
C ALA A 102 14.51 -8.56 19.54
N THR A 103 15.07 -7.53 18.89
CA THR A 103 14.37 -6.27 18.58
C THR A 103 14.80 -5.70 17.23
N PHE A 104 14.30 -4.52 16.84
CA PHE A 104 14.75 -3.77 15.65
C PHE A 104 16.18 -3.18 15.78
N GLY A 105 16.87 -3.45 16.88
CA GLY A 105 18.26 -3.06 17.11
C GLY A 105 18.46 -2.38 18.48
N PRO A 106 19.71 -2.33 18.97
CA PRO A 106 20.02 -1.73 20.25
C PRO A 106 19.86 -0.21 20.21
N THR A 107 19.08 0.32 21.16
CA THR A 107 19.04 1.75 21.47
C THR A 107 19.87 2.03 22.71
N ARG A 108 20.31 3.27 22.91
CA ARG A 108 21.01 3.66 24.15
C ARG A 108 20.18 3.34 25.40
N ARG A 109 18.87 3.53 25.30
CA ARG A 109 17.91 3.22 26.37
C ARG A 109 17.87 1.72 26.66
N SER A 110 17.66 0.87 25.66
CA SER A 110 17.56 -0.58 25.87
C SER A 110 18.88 -1.20 26.36
N LEU A 111 20.03 -0.66 25.93
CA LEU A 111 21.33 -1.06 26.47
C LEU A 111 21.48 -0.70 27.95
N SER A 112 21.02 0.49 28.36
CA SER A 112 21.03 0.89 29.78
C SER A 112 20.06 0.06 30.64
N GLU A 113 18.90 -0.31 30.08
CA GLU A 113 17.92 -1.17 30.77
C GLU A 113 18.48 -2.59 30.98
N LEU A 114 19.16 -3.15 29.98
CA LEU A 114 19.84 -4.45 30.09
C LEU A 114 21.10 -4.43 30.96
N ALA A 115 21.73 -3.27 31.14
CA ALA A 115 22.89 -3.16 32.04
C ALA A 115 22.53 -3.44 33.51
N GLY A 116 21.27 -3.23 33.89
CA GLY A 116 20.75 -3.41 35.25
C GLY A 116 19.84 -4.62 35.47
N SER A 117 19.71 -5.54 34.50
CA SER A 117 18.89 -6.76 34.65
C SER A 117 19.45 -7.93 33.83
N SER A 118 19.05 -9.16 34.15
CA SER A 118 19.35 -10.31 33.29
C SER A 118 18.58 -10.23 31.96
N ARG A 119 19.00 -11.01 30.95
CA ARG A 119 18.27 -11.10 29.67
C ARG A 119 16.90 -11.72 29.87
N GLN A 120 16.80 -12.77 30.69
CA GLN A 120 15.56 -13.44 31.07
C GLN A 120 14.59 -12.44 31.71
N GLU A 121 15.03 -11.68 32.70
CA GLU A 121 14.21 -10.64 33.35
C GLU A 121 13.76 -9.57 32.34
N TRP A 122 14.65 -9.16 31.45
CA TRP A 122 14.32 -8.21 30.40
C TRP A 122 13.23 -8.77 29.45
N ILE A 123 13.35 -10.03 29.02
CA ILE A 123 12.35 -10.71 28.17
C ILE A 123 11.01 -10.80 28.89
N LEU A 124 10.99 -11.28 30.14
CA LEU A 124 9.77 -11.38 30.95
C LEU A 124 9.10 -10.00 31.10
N ARG A 125 9.90 -8.95 31.30
CA ARG A 125 9.40 -7.57 31.34
C ARG A 125 8.79 -7.14 30.01
N GLN A 126 9.44 -7.44 28.87
CA GLN A 126 8.85 -7.14 27.55
C GLN A 126 7.55 -7.90 27.32
N MET A 127 7.47 -9.18 27.73
CA MET A 127 6.24 -9.98 27.63
C MET A 127 5.11 -9.50 28.56
N SER A 128 5.46 -8.83 29.66
CA SER A 128 4.47 -8.25 30.59
C SER A 128 3.88 -6.92 30.12
N LEU A 129 4.45 -6.30 29.07
CA LEU A 129 3.90 -5.05 28.54
C LEU A 129 2.52 -5.31 27.90
N PRO A 130 1.58 -4.34 28.00
CA PRO A 130 0.33 -4.43 27.28
C PRO A 130 0.59 -4.67 25.80
N VAL A 131 -0.12 -5.64 25.21
CA VAL A 131 -0.02 -5.93 23.79
C VAL A 131 -0.32 -4.65 23.01
N SER A 132 0.66 -4.20 22.22
CA SER A 132 0.43 -3.16 21.22
C SER A 132 0.53 -3.83 19.86
N SER A 133 -0.53 -3.74 19.06
CA SER A 133 -0.44 -4.29 17.71
C SER A 133 0.14 -3.23 16.79
N HIS A 134 1.29 -3.52 16.18
CA HIS A 134 1.86 -2.67 15.12
C HIS A 134 0.80 -2.37 14.03
N ARG A 135 -0.10 -3.33 13.79
CA ARG A 135 -1.24 -3.18 12.90
C ARG A 135 -2.22 -2.09 13.36
N GLU A 136 -2.60 -2.04 14.63
CA GLU A 136 -3.43 -0.96 15.21
C GLU A 136 -2.69 0.38 15.16
N TYR A 137 -1.42 0.40 15.55
CA TYR A 137 -0.60 1.61 15.49
C TYR A 137 -0.55 2.18 14.07
N TYR A 138 -0.29 1.32 13.07
CA TYR A 138 -0.27 1.68 11.66
C TYR A 138 -1.64 2.17 11.21
N ARG A 139 -2.68 1.40 11.48
CA ARG A 139 -4.10 1.73 11.20
C ARG A 139 -4.49 3.12 11.69
N GLN A 140 -4.09 3.50 12.91
CA GLN A 140 -4.45 4.80 13.51
C GLN A 140 -3.82 5.99 12.77
N ARG A 141 -2.76 5.74 12.01
CA ARG A 141 -1.95 6.77 11.36
C ARG A 141 -2.11 6.76 9.85
N VAL A 142 -2.55 5.65 9.27
CA VAL A 142 -2.90 5.59 7.86
C VAL A 142 -4.34 6.03 7.65
N ASN A 143 -4.55 6.80 6.59
CA ASN A 143 -5.85 7.27 6.17
C ASN A 143 -6.04 6.94 4.67
N PRO A 144 -6.07 5.66 4.28
CA PRO A 144 -6.21 5.28 2.87
C PRO A 144 -7.57 5.71 2.33
N LEU A 145 -7.62 5.90 1.01
CA LEU A 145 -8.89 6.08 0.29
C LEU A 145 -9.72 4.82 0.47
N SER A 146 -11.02 4.96 0.71
CA SER A 146 -11.90 3.79 0.73
C SER A 146 -12.05 3.27 -0.68
N SER A 147 -11.62 2.04 -0.94
CA SER A 147 -11.79 1.44 -2.26
C SER A 147 -12.80 0.30 -2.19
N TYR A 148 -13.82 0.35 -3.06
CA TYR A 148 -14.71 -0.77 -3.37
C TYR A 148 -15.55 -1.37 -2.22
N GLY A 149 -16.15 -0.56 -1.33
CA GLY A 149 -17.30 -0.96 -0.50
C GLY A 149 -17.11 -2.12 0.51
N VAL A 150 -15.94 -2.75 0.57
CA VAL A 150 -15.58 -3.80 1.52
C VAL A 150 -15.03 -3.21 2.82
N GLU A 151 -14.52 -1.99 2.74
CA GLU A 151 -13.93 -1.25 3.86
C GLU A 151 -14.98 -0.35 4.51
N ALA A 152 -14.95 -0.25 5.84
CA ALA A 152 -15.76 0.74 6.53
C ALA A 152 -15.27 2.13 6.12
N ALA A 153 -16.05 2.86 5.33
CA ALA A 153 -15.78 4.24 4.98
C ALA A 153 -16.22 5.18 6.10
N ARG A 154 -15.58 6.35 6.21
CA ARG A 154 -16.12 7.47 6.98
C ARG A 154 -17.26 8.09 6.20
N GLU A 155 -18.31 8.51 6.89
CA GLU A 155 -19.40 9.28 6.29
C GLU A 155 -19.10 10.80 6.36
N PRO A 156 -19.66 11.64 5.49
CA PRO A 156 -19.35 13.08 5.42
C PRO A 156 -19.41 13.83 6.76
N CYS A 157 -20.33 13.43 7.64
CA CYS A 157 -20.58 14.08 8.93
C CYS A 157 -19.85 13.46 10.13
N GLU A 158 -19.08 12.39 9.93
CA GLU A 158 -18.31 11.77 11.01
C GLU A 158 -17.11 12.63 11.43
N ALA A 159 -16.74 12.54 12.71
CA ALA A 159 -15.49 13.11 13.18
C ALA A 159 -14.30 12.47 12.42
N GLY A 160 -13.38 13.30 11.94
CA GLY A 160 -12.25 12.86 11.13
C GLY A 160 -12.53 12.77 9.63
N SER A 161 -13.74 13.08 9.18
CA SER A 161 -14.07 13.12 7.75
C SER A 161 -13.30 14.20 7.01
N ARG A 162 -12.78 13.85 5.83
CA ARG A 162 -11.80 14.64 5.09
C ARG A 162 -12.47 15.35 3.91
N TRP A 163 -12.07 16.60 3.71
CA TRP A 163 -12.61 17.49 2.70
C TRP A 163 -11.45 18.14 1.94
N VAL A 164 -11.53 18.13 0.60
CA VAL A 164 -10.44 18.58 -0.28
C VAL A 164 -10.89 19.71 -1.19
N GLN A 165 -10.00 20.67 -1.45
CA GLN A 165 -10.28 21.84 -2.29
C GLN A 165 -9.85 21.64 -3.75
N PHE A 166 -9.04 20.64 -4.09
CA PHE A 166 -8.50 20.48 -5.44
C PHE A 166 -9.41 19.59 -6.31
N ALA A 167 -9.49 19.89 -7.60
CA ALA A 167 -10.40 19.22 -8.52
C ALA A 167 -9.97 17.79 -8.89
N PHE A 168 -8.67 17.54 -9.07
CA PHE A 168 -8.15 16.23 -9.45
C PHE A 168 -7.51 15.50 -8.28
N THR A 169 -7.84 14.22 -8.12
CA THR A 169 -7.23 13.33 -7.12
C THR A 169 -6.39 12.25 -7.81
N ARG A 170 -5.68 11.43 -7.01
CA ARG A 170 -4.94 10.28 -7.56
C ARG A 170 -5.84 9.22 -8.18
N GLU A 171 -7.11 9.19 -7.82
CA GLU A 171 -8.08 8.27 -8.40
C GLU A 171 -8.41 8.61 -9.85
N ASP A 172 -8.12 9.84 -10.29
CA ASP A 172 -8.39 10.26 -11.65
C ASP A 172 -7.30 9.86 -12.64
N VAL A 173 -6.19 9.32 -12.15
CA VAL A 173 -5.13 8.80 -13.03
C VAL A 173 -5.69 7.70 -13.93
N SER A 174 -5.42 7.81 -15.21
CA SER A 174 -5.94 6.97 -16.31
C SER A 174 -7.41 7.20 -16.65
N LYS A 175 -8.14 8.08 -15.94
CA LYS A 175 -9.50 8.47 -16.33
C LYS A 175 -9.46 9.43 -17.51
N HIS A 176 -10.52 9.36 -18.31
CA HIS A 176 -10.71 10.27 -19.43
C HIS A 176 -11.16 11.64 -18.88
N VAL A 177 -10.51 12.71 -19.30
CA VAL A 177 -10.88 14.07 -18.94
C VAL A 177 -11.35 14.82 -20.18
N ARG A 178 -12.44 15.57 -20.01
CA ARG A 178 -12.93 16.53 -20.98
C ARG A 178 -13.00 17.90 -20.35
N THR A 179 -12.66 18.92 -21.10
CA THR A 179 -12.94 20.29 -20.73
C THR A 179 -13.81 20.89 -21.80
N ASN A 180 -14.81 21.66 -21.37
CA ASN A 180 -15.57 22.53 -22.26
C ASN A 180 -15.32 23.99 -21.85
N LEU A 181 -16.16 24.92 -22.30
CA LEU A 181 -16.03 26.33 -21.93
C LEU A 181 -16.26 26.60 -20.43
N THR A 182 -17.07 25.81 -19.75
CA THR A 182 -17.58 26.16 -18.41
C THR A 182 -17.14 25.20 -17.32
N GLU A 183 -16.75 23.98 -17.66
CA GLU A 183 -16.52 22.90 -16.70
C GLU A 183 -15.46 21.90 -17.16
N ILE A 184 -14.97 21.18 -16.16
CA ILE A 184 -14.07 20.05 -16.26
C ILE A 184 -14.88 18.80 -15.94
N LEU A 185 -14.87 17.82 -16.84
CA LEU A 185 -15.52 16.54 -16.68
C LEU A 185 -14.49 15.41 -16.59
N VAL A 186 -14.71 14.47 -15.68
CA VAL A 186 -13.88 13.26 -15.54
C VAL A 186 -14.78 12.05 -15.76
N ASN A 187 -14.44 11.19 -16.73
CA ASN A 187 -15.29 10.09 -17.21
C ASN A 187 -16.72 10.52 -17.59
N GLY A 188 -16.91 11.78 -17.99
CA GLY A 188 -18.22 12.34 -18.35
C GLY A 188 -19.00 12.91 -17.16
N GLU A 189 -18.49 12.79 -15.93
CA GLU A 189 -19.10 13.39 -14.75
C GLU A 189 -18.52 14.79 -14.48
N PRO A 190 -19.36 15.80 -14.22
CA PRO A 190 -18.89 17.14 -13.85
C PRO A 190 -18.05 17.10 -12.58
N ARG A 191 -16.82 17.62 -12.65
CA ARG A 191 -15.90 17.69 -11.51
C ARG A 191 -15.82 19.07 -10.89
N SER A 192 -15.66 20.09 -11.73
CA SER A 192 -15.55 21.48 -11.30
C SER A 192 -15.97 22.39 -12.45
N GLU A 193 -16.61 23.50 -12.12
CA GLU A 193 -16.71 24.62 -13.05
C GLU A 193 -15.32 25.26 -13.20
N ILE A 194 -15.14 26.03 -14.28
CA ILE A 194 -13.91 26.77 -14.55
C ILE A 194 -14.11 28.22 -14.12
N GLU A 195 -13.35 28.65 -13.13
CA GLU A 195 -13.34 30.05 -12.67
C GLU A 195 -12.89 30.99 -13.80
N ARG A 196 -13.76 31.96 -14.12
CA ARG A 196 -13.56 33.01 -15.13
C ARG A 196 -13.77 34.40 -14.50
N GLY A 197 -12.99 35.41 -14.89
CA GLY A 197 -12.85 36.71 -14.26
C GLY A 197 -11.48 37.37 -14.50
N GLU A 198 -11.04 38.21 -13.56
CA GLU A 198 -9.76 38.91 -13.63
C GLU A 198 -8.55 38.00 -13.35
N TRP A 199 -8.80 36.87 -12.65
CA TRP A 199 -7.80 35.88 -12.23
C TRP A 199 -8.22 34.48 -12.69
N ASP A 200 -8.40 34.32 -13.99
CA ASP A 200 -8.84 33.07 -14.61
C ASP A 200 -7.95 31.88 -14.21
N SER A 201 -8.62 30.76 -13.95
CA SER A 201 -7.94 29.47 -13.92
C SER A 201 -7.25 29.23 -15.26
N ARG A 202 -6.03 28.68 -15.25
CA ARG A 202 -5.33 28.27 -16.49
C ARG A 202 -6.15 27.27 -17.31
N TRP A 203 -7.14 26.61 -16.71
CA TRP A 203 -8.06 25.73 -17.39
C TRP A 203 -9.03 26.45 -18.33
N SER A 204 -9.24 27.77 -18.17
CA SER A 204 -10.08 28.57 -19.06
C SER A 204 -9.55 28.62 -20.50
N THR A 205 -8.24 28.44 -20.69
CA THR A 205 -7.61 28.38 -22.02
C THR A 205 -7.79 27.02 -22.70
N LEU A 206 -8.21 26.00 -21.96
CA LEU A 206 -8.34 24.63 -22.44
C LEU A 206 -9.81 24.33 -22.72
N THR A 207 -10.37 24.93 -23.77
CA THR A 207 -11.83 24.96 -23.99
C THR A 207 -12.42 23.69 -24.60
N ASP A 208 -11.61 22.86 -25.27
CA ASP A 208 -12.09 21.68 -26.02
C ASP A 208 -11.09 20.51 -25.92
N PHE A 209 -10.51 20.30 -24.74
CA PHE A 209 -9.59 19.19 -24.55
C PHE A 209 -10.35 17.89 -24.29
N SER A 210 -9.88 16.83 -24.92
CA SER A 210 -10.32 15.46 -24.67
C SER A 210 -9.07 14.59 -24.60
N GLY A 211 -8.87 13.91 -23.48
CA GLY A 211 -7.68 13.12 -23.24
C GLY A 211 -7.74 12.38 -21.92
N TYR A 212 -6.58 12.11 -21.34
CA TYR A 212 -6.42 11.28 -20.15
C TYR A 212 -5.51 11.97 -19.15
N VAL A 213 -5.80 11.74 -17.87
CA VAL A 213 -4.95 12.19 -16.76
C VAL A 213 -3.84 11.16 -16.56
N CYS A 214 -2.59 11.58 -16.67
CA CYS A 214 -1.42 10.71 -16.56
C CYS A 214 -0.78 10.72 -15.16
N SER A 215 -0.82 11.86 -14.48
CA SER A 215 -0.39 11.96 -13.08
C SER A 215 -1.02 13.17 -12.42
N VAL A 216 -1.23 13.09 -11.10
CA VAL A 216 -1.85 14.15 -10.30
C VAL A 216 -1.06 14.35 -9.02
N VAL A 217 -0.71 15.60 -8.73
CA VAL A 217 -0.34 16.07 -7.39
C VAL A 217 -1.62 16.60 -6.72
N PRO A 218 -2.14 15.92 -5.67
CA PRO A 218 -3.44 16.23 -5.07
C PRO A 218 -3.34 17.39 -4.07
N GLU A 219 -3.11 18.59 -4.60
CA GLU A 219 -3.09 19.87 -3.91
C GLU A 219 -3.42 21.00 -4.89
N VAL A 220 -3.93 22.13 -4.40
CA VAL A 220 -4.23 23.28 -5.27
C VAL A 220 -2.92 23.82 -5.83
N GLY A 221 -2.86 23.97 -7.16
CA GLY A 221 -1.66 24.38 -7.88
C GLY A 221 -0.68 23.24 -8.21
N GLY A 222 -0.89 22.03 -7.66
CA GLY A 222 -0.05 20.86 -7.96
C GLY A 222 -0.17 20.41 -9.42
N ASP A 223 0.82 19.70 -9.96
CA ASP A 223 0.79 19.31 -11.38
C ASP A 223 -0.29 18.25 -11.70
N VAL A 224 -1.08 18.52 -12.74
CA VAL A 224 -1.94 17.57 -13.44
C VAL A 224 -1.38 17.38 -14.84
N VAL A 225 -0.78 16.22 -15.08
CA VAL A 225 -0.22 15.89 -16.40
C VAL A 225 -1.31 15.25 -17.24
N LEU A 226 -1.57 15.84 -18.40
CA LEU A 226 -2.59 15.41 -19.35
C LEU A 226 -1.93 14.87 -20.62
N SER A 227 -2.57 13.91 -21.28
CA SER A 227 -2.17 13.40 -22.60
C SER A 227 -3.38 13.07 -23.47
N LYS A 228 -3.23 13.10 -24.79
CA LYS A 228 -4.25 12.56 -25.71
C LYS A 228 -4.21 11.04 -25.79
N GLU A 229 -3.10 10.41 -25.38
CA GLU A 229 -2.93 8.96 -25.40
C GLU A 229 -3.26 8.37 -24.02
N SER A 230 -4.14 7.36 -23.97
CA SER A 230 -4.49 6.65 -22.72
C SER A 230 -3.30 5.94 -22.07
N SER A 231 -2.29 5.57 -22.85
CA SER A 231 -1.13 4.85 -22.35
C SER A 231 -0.22 5.69 -21.46
N CYS A 232 -0.26 7.03 -21.60
CA CYS A 232 0.60 7.97 -20.89
C CYS A 232 2.12 7.70 -21.02
N ARG A 233 2.55 6.84 -21.97
CA ARG A 233 3.96 6.41 -22.08
C ARG A 233 4.84 7.45 -22.76
N ARG A 234 4.28 8.25 -23.67
CA ARG A 234 5.03 9.24 -24.43
C ARG A 234 4.99 10.59 -23.72
N ARG A 235 6.16 11.17 -23.47
CA ARG A 235 6.27 12.57 -23.05
C ARG A 235 5.87 13.53 -24.17
N ARG A 236 6.05 13.11 -25.44
CA ARG A 236 5.70 13.91 -26.61
C ARG A 236 4.18 13.93 -26.76
N GLY A 237 3.56 15.07 -26.45
CA GLY A 237 2.10 15.25 -26.47
C GLY A 237 1.45 15.30 -25.08
N SER A 238 2.23 15.11 -24.01
CA SER A 238 1.78 15.35 -22.64
C SER A 238 2.15 16.76 -22.20
N PHE A 239 1.31 17.39 -21.41
CA PHE A 239 1.55 18.72 -20.83
C PHE A 239 1.01 18.81 -19.41
N SER A 240 1.55 19.73 -18.60
CA SER A 240 1.12 19.94 -17.21
C SER A 240 0.20 21.14 -17.10
N MET A 241 -0.87 20.99 -16.33
CA MET A 241 -1.76 22.05 -15.88
C MET A 241 -1.76 22.08 -14.35
N PRO A 242 -1.84 23.25 -13.70
CA PRO A 242 -1.98 23.28 -12.25
C PRO A 242 -3.34 22.71 -11.85
N ASN A 243 -3.40 21.92 -10.80
CA ASN A 243 -4.62 21.34 -10.27
C ASN A 243 -5.48 22.48 -9.71
N PRO A 244 -6.63 22.78 -10.32
CA PRO A 244 -7.40 23.95 -9.94
C PRO A 244 -8.07 23.70 -8.58
N ALA A 245 -8.33 24.78 -7.86
CA ALA A 245 -9.31 24.72 -6.79
C ALA A 245 -10.69 24.38 -7.39
N LEU A 246 -11.49 23.64 -6.63
CA LEU A 246 -12.89 23.39 -6.93
C LEU A 246 -13.61 24.72 -6.99
N PHE A 247 -14.40 24.89 -8.03
CA PHE A 247 -15.19 26.09 -8.27
C PHE A 247 -16.62 25.70 -8.67
N LYS A 248 -17.58 26.47 -8.18
CA LYS A 248 -19.01 26.33 -8.50
C LYS A 248 -19.70 27.67 -8.33
N THR A 249 -20.49 28.09 -9.31
CA THR A 249 -21.13 29.41 -9.33
C THR A 249 -22.35 29.49 -8.41
N SER A 250 -22.99 28.36 -8.09
CA SER A 250 -24.19 28.35 -7.23
C SER A 250 -24.43 27.03 -6.47
N GLY A 251 -25.22 27.12 -5.39
CA GLY A 251 -25.81 25.94 -4.75
C GLY A 251 -24.86 25.08 -3.92
N THR A 252 -23.97 25.71 -3.13
CA THR A 252 -23.17 24.98 -2.13
C THR A 252 -23.54 25.43 -0.72
N GLU A 253 -23.81 24.46 0.15
CA GLU A 253 -24.05 24.73 1.57
C GLU A 253 -22.80 25.31 2.24
N VAL A 254 -22.96 26.42 2.95
CA VAL A 254 -21.90 27.00 3.78
C VAL A 254 -21.91 26.27 5.13
N SER A 255 -20.78 25.68 5.49
CA SER A 255 -20.66 24.95 6.75
C SER A 255 -20.05 25.81 7.84
N SER A 256 -20.72 25.87 9.00
CA SER A 256 -20.20 26.47 10.23
C SER A 256 -19.57 25.44 11.19
N ALA A 257 -19.47 24.17 10.78
CA ALA A 257 -18.93 23.11 11.61
C ALA A 257 -17.43 23.32 11.93
N PRO A 258 -16.92 22.76 13.02
CA PRO A 258 -15.52 22.95 13.41
C PRO A 258 -14.58 22.13 12.51
N PHE A 259 -13.97 22.79 11.52
CA PHE A 259 -12.94 22.18 10.68
C PHE A 259 -11.53 22.53 11.15
N LYS A 260 -10.64 21.54 11.06
CA LYS A 260 -9.20 21.71 11.26
C LYS A 260 -8.50 21.60 9.92
N GLN A 261 -7.75 22.62 9.55
CA GLN A 261 -6.85 22.54 8.40
C GLN A 261 -5.67 21.62 8.73
N VAL A 262 -5.47 20.60 7.89
CA VAL A 262 -4.34 19.66 8.03
C VAL A 262 -3.17 20.12 7.16
N ARG A 263 -3.48 20.62 5.97
CA ARG A 263 -2.56 21.25 5.02
C ARG A 263 -3.36 22.12 4.05
N GLU A 264 -2.69 22.84 3.16
CA GLU A 264 -3.39 23.67 2.17
C GLU A 264 -4.34 22.83 1.31
N GLY A 265 -5.57 23.34 1.15
CA GLY A 265 -6.64 22.66 0.42
C GLY A 265 -7.14 21.35 1.05
N VAL A 266 -6.76 21.00 2.29
CA VAL A 266 -7.27 19.80 2.99
C VAL A 266 -7.69 20.15 4.41
N THR A 267 -8.97 19.93 4.68
CA THR A 267 -9.57 20.14 6.00
C THR A 267 -10.20 18.84 6.50
N VAL A 268 -10.30 18.73 7.83
CA VAL A 268 -10.89 17.58 8.50
C VAL A 268 -11.92 18.07 9.50
N LEU A 269 -13.08 17.41 9.53
CA LEU A 269 -14.13 17.69 10.50
C LEU A 269 -13.68 17.26 11.90
N SER A 270 -13.63 18.20 12.84
CA SER A 270 -13.03 17.95 14.17
C SER A 270 -13.95 17.16 15.10
N ALA A 271 -15.26 17.29 14.93
CA ALA A 271 -16.28 16.63 15.73
C ALA A 271 -17.44 16.19 14.84
N ALA A 272 -18.09 15.08 15.19
CA ALA A 272 -19.21 14.57 14.43
C ALA A 272 -20.36 15.59 14.43
N ARG A 273 -21.05 15.71 13.31
CA ARG A 273 -22.22 16.58 13.17
C ARG A 273 -23.48 15.78 13.50
N GLU A 274 -24.19 16.20 14.54
CA GLU A 274 -25.40 15.50 15.01
C GLU A 274 -26.53 15.51 13.98
N ASN A 275 -26.67 16.61 13.23
CA ASN A 275 -27.66 16.75 12.16
C ASN A 275 -26.97 16.73 10.80
N CYS A 276 -26.69 15.52 10.31
CA CYS A 276 -26.20 15.34 8.94
C CYS A 276 -27.36 15.55 7.96
N SER A 277 -27.25 16.56 7.11
CA SER A 277 -28.23 16.77 6.04
C SER A 277 -28.21 15.58 5.09
N SER A 278 -29.38 15.13 4.61
CA SER A 278 -29.47 14.06 3.61
C SER A 278 -28.82 14.44 2.27
N SER A 279 -28.52 15.71 2.05
CA SER A 279 -27.72 16.21 0.92
C SER A 279 -26.22 15.86 1.02
N LEU A 280 -25.72 15.52 2.22
CA LEU A 280 -24.31 15.19 2.44
C LEU A 280 -24.09 13.69 2.24
N ASN A 281 -23.82 13.32 0.99
CA ASN A 281 -23.47 11.97 0.55
C ASN A 281 -21.99 11.86 0.13
N GLU A 282 -21.61 10.76 -0.53
CA GLU A 282 -20.24 10.50 -0.99
C GLU A 282 -19.70 11.52 -2.02
N HIS A 283 -20.57 12.28 -2.68
CA HIS A 283 -20.22 13.34 -3.62
C HIS A 283 -20.47 14.75 -3.06
N ALA A 284 -20.69 14.85 -1.75
CA ALA A 284 -21.02 16.10 -1.09
C ALA A 284 -19.95 17.18 -1.31
N SER A 285 -20.40 18.42 -1.39
CA SER A 285 -19.54 19.60 -1.42
C SER A 285 -20.03 20.65 -0.43
N LEU A 286 -19.09 21.37 0.20
CA LEU A 286 -19.33 22.37 1.24
C LEU A 286 -18.43 23.58 1.05
N VAL A 287 -18.92 24.77 1.38
CA VAL A 287 -18.07 25.96 1.53
C VAL A 287 -17.56 26.03 2.96
N ILE A 288 -16.24 25.97 3.11
CA ILE A 288 -15.53 26.02 4.39
C ILE A 288 -14.55 27.19 4.32
N GLY A 289 -14.74 28.20 5.18
CA GLY A 289 -13.89 29.41 5.17
C GLY A 289 -13.90 30.15 3.83
N GLY A 290 -15.05 30.19 3.15
CA GLY A 290 -15.20 30.83 1.83
C GLY A 290 -14.66 30.03 0.64
N LYS A 291 -14.09 28.83 0.87
CA LYS A 291 -13.54 27.97 -0.18
C LYS A 291 -14.38 26.70 -0.36
N LEU A 292 -14.65 26.32 -1.60
CA LEU A 292 -15.38 25.08 -1.92
C LEU A 292 -14.50 23.86 -1.64
N HIS A 293 -15.05 22.89 -0.92
CA HIS A 293 -14.41 21.60 -0.67
C HIS A 293 -15.36 20.47 -1.07
N GLN A 294 -14.80 19.35 -1.54
CA GLN A 294 -15.50 18.11 -1.80
C GLN A 294 -15.15 17.08 -0.73
N PHE A 295 -16.12 16.27 -0.34
CA PHE A 295 -15.91 15.14 0.55
C PHE A 295 -14.99 14.11 -0.12
N GLU A 296 -13.97 13.67 0.59
CA GLU A 296 -13.06 12.63 0.14
C GLU A 296 -13.22 11.42 1.06
N SER A 297 -13.88 10.37 0.55
CA SER A 297 -14.12 9.18 1.34
C SER A 297 -12.82 8.48 1.71
N ARG A 298 -12.68 8.19 2.99
CA ARG A 298 -11.51 7.53 3.56
C ARG A 298 -11.95 6.39 4.44
N THR A 299 -11.14 5.35 4.53
CA THR A 299 -11.41 4.25 5.45
C THR A 299 -11.43 4.75 6.88
N ARG A 300 -12.40 4.31 7.67
CA ARG A 300 -12.39 4.46 9.12
C ARG A 300 -11.84 3.21 9.76
N LEU A 301 -11.17 3.40 10.89
CA LEU A 301 -10.87 2.28 11.75
C LEU A 301 -12.13 1.87 12.49
N VAL A 302 -12.46 0.59 12.36
CA VAL A 302 -13.45 -0.03 13.22
C VAL A 302 -12.72 -0.96 14.16
N SER A 303 -13.02 -0.83 15.45
CA SER A 303 -12.60 -1.80 16.46
C SER A 303 -13.13 -3.17 16.07
N ASN A 304 -12.28 -4.19 16.14
CA ASN A 304 -12.67 -5.58 16.01
C ASN A 304 -12.06 -6.33 17.20
N THR A 305 -12.65 -6.11 18.38
CA THR A 305 -12.26 -6.86 19.59
C THR A 305 -13.22 -8.02 19.79
N PRO A 306 -12.83 -9.06 20.55
CA PRO A 306 -13.73 -10.16 20.89
C PRO A 306 -15.06 -9.72 21.53
N GLU A 307 -15.07 -8.56 22.19
CA GLU A 307 -16.23 -7.94 22.85
C GLU A 307 -17.02 -7.02 21.91
N THR A 308 -16.37 -6.47 20.89
CA THR A 308 -16.97 -5.55 19.90
C THR A 308 -16.78 -6.08 18.49
N LEU A 309 -17.57 -7.11 18.14
CA LEU A 309 -17.58 -7.68 16.80
C LEU A 309 -18.18 -6.68 15.81
N HIS A 310 -17.49 -6.47 14.69
CA HIS A 310 -18.02 -5.64 13.61
C HIS A 310 -19.15 -6.38 12.88
N PRO A 311 -20.35 -5.78 12.67
CA PRO A 311 -21.49 -6.44 12.02
C PRO A 311 -21.35 -6.65 10.51
N GLY A 312 -20.18 -6.38 9.93
CA GLY A 312 -19.92 -6.57 8.50
C GLY A 312 -20.02 -8.04 8.09
N LYS A 313 -20.93 -8.35 7.15
CA LYS A 313 -21.28 -9.70 6.66
C LYS A 313 -20.13 -10.53 6.05
N LEU A 314 -18.93 -9.97 5.86
CA LEU A 314 -17.88 -10.57 5.02
C LEU A 314 -16.44 -10.51 5.60
N GLN A 315 -16.26 -10.14 6.87
CA GLN A 315 -14.91 -9.86 7.41
C GLN A 315 -14.35 -10.90 8.40
N CYS A 316 -15.01 -12.06 8.55
CA CYS A 316 -14.42 -13.14 9.35
C CYS A 316 -13.53 -13.99 8.44
N VAL A 317 -12.27 -14.17 8.83
CA VAL A 317 -11.42 -15.23 8.26
C VAL A 317 -12.07 -16.56 8.63
N ASP A 318 -12.16 -17.47 7.65
CA ASP A 318 -12.70 -18.81 7.89
C ASP A 318 -12.00 -19.47 9.08
N ARG A 319 -12.77 -20.27 9.82
CA ARG A 319 -12.20 -21.03 10.93
C ARG A 319 -11.24 -22.07 10.39
N ASN A 320 -10.02 -22.04 10.91
CA ASN A 320 -8.98 -23.03 10.71
C ASN A 320 -8.48 -23.51 12.10
N PRO A 321 -7.62 -24.54 12.17
CA PRO A 321 -7.14 -25.05 13.45
C PRO A 321 -6.41 -24.03 14.33
N ILE A 322 -5.92 -22.92 13.75
CA ILE A 322 -5.16 -21.88 14.47
C ILE A 322 -6.11 -20.86 15.14
N ASN A 323 -7.28 -20.60 14.54
CA ASN A 323 -8.23 -19.59 15.02
C ASN A 323 -9.59 -20.17 15.44
N SER A 324 -9.74 -21.49 15.51
CA SER A 324 -11.00 -22.18 15.80
C SER A 324 -11.63 -21.72 17.12
N ASP A 325 -10.78 -21.49 18.12
CA ASP A 325 -11.20 -21.24 19.51
C ASP A 325 -11.30 -19.74 19.81
N SER A 326 -10.64 -18.91 19.01
CA SER A 326 -10.60 -17.43 19.17
C SER A 326 -11.55 -16.70 18.23
N CYS A 327 -11.91 -17.28 17.07
CA CYS A 327 -12.81 -16.66 16.10
C CYS A 327 -14.28 -16.83 16.51
N ARG A 328 -14.87 -15.77 17.09
CA ARG A 328 -16.31 -15.68 17.39
C ARG A 328 -17.09 -15.12 16.19
N SER A 329 -17.04 -15.75 15.03
CA SER A 329 -17.93 -15.40 13.92
C SER A 329 -19.38 -15.69 14.33
N VAL A 330 -20.28 -14.72 14.21
CA VAL A 330 -21.72 -14.99 14.30
C VAL A 330 -22.07 -15.92 13.16
N LEU A 331 -22.43 -17.18 13.46
CA LEU A 331 -22.96 -18.09 12.46
C LEU A 331 -24.20 -17.42 11.85
N ILE A 332 -24.11 -17.05 10.57
CA ILE A 332 -25.27 -16.54 9.83
C ILE A 332 -26.28 -17.70 9.81
N PRO A 333 -27.49 -17.53 10.36
CA PRO A 333 -28.53 -18.55 10.25
C PRO A 333 -28.80 -18.79 8.76
N GLY A 334 -28.42 -19.97 8.25
CA GLY A 334 -28.66 -20.36 6.86
C GLY A 334 -27.42 -20.61 5.98
N ALA A 335 -26.19 -20.41 6.47
CA ALA A 335 -25.00 -20.85 5.74
C ALA A 335 -24.90 -22.39 5.80
N GLN A 336 -25.36 -23.07 4.75
CA GLN A 336 -25.20 -24.52 4.62
C GLN A 336 -23.71 -24.86 4.53
N ARG A 337 -23.25 -25.76 5.41
CA ARG A 337 -21.96 -26.43 5.23
C ARG A 337 -22.08 -27.35 4.03
N GLU A 338 -21.32 -27.08 2.97
CA GLU A 338 -21.10 -28.02 1.86
C GLU A 338 -20.49 -29.32 2.40
N PRO A 339 -21.19 -30.46 2.35
CA PRO A 339 -20.67 -31.72 2.84
C PRO A 339 -19.54 -32.20 1.93
N GLY A 340 -18.29 -32.17 2.39
CA GLY A 340 -17.14 -32.71 1.66
C GLY A 340 -15.88 -31.84 1.68
N LEU A 341 -16.00 -30.56 2.06
CA LEU A 341 -14.80 -29.77 2.39
C LEU A 341 -14.26 -30.23 3.74
N ARG A 342 -13.22 -31.08 3.71
CA ARG A 342 -12.31 -31.23 4.84
C ARG A 342 -11.38 -30.01 4.84
N ILE A 343 -11.44 -29.23 5.92
CA ILE A 343 -10.44 -28.19 6.24
C ILE A 343 -9.25 -28.89 6.89
#